data_AF-A0AAF0HY99-F1
#
_entry.id   AF-A0AAF0HY99-F1
#
_cell.length_a   1.000
_cell.length_b   1.000
_cell.length_c   1.000
_cell.angle_alpha   90.00
_cell.angle_beta   90.00
_cell.angle_gamma   90.00
#
_symmetry.space_group_name_H-M   'P 1'
#
loop_
_entity.id
_entity.type
_entity.pdbx_description
1 polymer ?
#
loop_
_entity_poly.entity_id
_entity_poly.type
_entity_poly.pdbx_seq_one_letter_code
_entity_poly.pdbx_strand_id
1 'polypeptide(L)' 'MIEIGAGVDETGRLLRDEAGFLLQRDLGGTWRLVLLRVPVDHVEKRVRVRGYYAGDDIVEADGVAAA' A
#
# COMPACT_ATOMS: atom_id res chain seq x y z
N MET A 1 9.86 -10.77 9.92
CA MET A 1 10.65 -9.74 9.22
C MET A 1 10.41 -9.97 7.73
N ILE A 2 9.87 -9.00 7.01
CA ILE A 2 9.65 -9.13 5.56
C ILE A 2 10.98 -8.79 4.88
N GLU A 3 11.40 -9.62 3.94
CA GLU A 3 12.62 -9.38 3.19
C GLU A 3 12.43 -8.22 2.22
N ILE A 4 13.43 -7.35 2.10
CA ILE A 4 13.43 -6.29 1.09
C ILE A 4 13.42 -6.93 -0.29
N GLY A 5 12.55 -6.47 -1.17
CA GLY A 5 12.29 -7.04 -2.48
C GLY A 5 11.27 -8.18 -2.49
N ALA A 6 10.75 -8.61 -1.32
CA ALA A 6 9.68 -9.59 -1.27
C ALA A 6 8.42 -9.05 -1.96
N GLY A 7 7.78 -9.90 -2.76
CA GLY A 7 6.51 -9.58 -3.39
C GLY A 7 5.42 -9.35 -2.34
N VAL A 8 4.67 -8.28 -2.52
CA VAL A 8 3.55 -7.87 -1.67
C VAL A 8 2.26 -8.03 -2.44
N ASP A 9 1.29 -8.69 -1.82
CA ASP A 9 -0.11 -8.74 -2.26
C ASP A 9 -0.98 -8.67 -1.00
N GLU A 10 -1.45 -7.47 -0.68
CA GLU A 10 -2.14 -7.19 0.59
C GLU A 10 -3.41 -6.39 0.35
N THR A 11 -4.41 -6.63 1.20
CA THR A 11 -5.66 -5.86 1.21
C THR A 11 -5.74 -4.97 2.44
N GLY A 12 -6.39 -3.83 2.28
CA GLY A 12 -6.57 -2.88 3.36
C GLY A 12 -7.30 -1.62 2.92
N ARG A 13 -7.47 -0.68 3.85
CA ARG A 13 -8.01 0.65 3.56
C ARG A 13 -6.90 1.56 3.06
N LEU A 14 -7.10 2.19 1.91
CA LEU A 14 -6.21 3.22 1.42
C LEU A 14 -6.50 4.53 2.15
N LEU A 15 -5.51 5.08 2.83
CA LEU A 15 -5.57 6.38 3.49
C LEU A 15 -4.62 7.34 2.78
N ARG A 16 -4.97 8.62 2.77
CA ARG A 16 -4.11 9.69 2.28
C ARG A 16 -3.81 10.65 3.42
N ASP A 17 -2.54 10.93 3.62
CA ASP A 17 -2.05 11.90 4.60
C ASP A 17 -1.16 12.95 3.92
N GLU A 18 -0.60 13.89 4.70
CA GLU A 18 0.25 14.96 4.18
C GLU A 18 1.53 14.43 3.53
N ALA A 19 2.05 13.30 4.01
CA ALA A 19 3.24 12.70 3.42
C ALA A 19 2.89 11.94 2.13
N GLY A 20 1.69 11.36 1.97
CA GLY A 20 1.33 10.54 0.79
C GLY A 20 0.23 9.50 1.04
N PHE A 21 0.50 8.23 0.71
CA PHE A 21 -0.49 7.15 0.80
C PHE A 21 -0.08 6.11 1.85
N LEU A 22 -1.07 5.63 2.59
CA LEU A 22 -0.93 4.61 3.60
C LEU A 22 -1.92 3.48 3.31
N LEU A 23 -1.46 2.23 3.42
CA LEU A 23 -2.33 1.07 3.47
C LEU A 23 -2.52 0.69 4.94
N GLN A 24 -3.71 0.92 5.47
CA GLN A 24 -4.11 0.29 6.73
C GLN A 24 -4.53 -1.14 6.40
N ARG A 25 -3.66 -2.10 6.72
CA ARG A 25 -3.81 -3.50 6.32
C ARG A 25 -4.96 -4.15 7.09
N ASP A 26 -5.69 -5.03 6.44
CA ASP A 26 -6.77 -5.80 7.09
C ASP A 26 -6.22 -6.74 8.19
N LEU A 27 -4.99 -7.23 8.02
CA LEU A 27 -4.27 -8.05 9.00
C LEU A 27 -3.68 -7.23 10.17
N GLY A 28 -3.83 -5.90 10.14
CA GLY A 28 -3.25 -4.99 11.11
C GLY A 28 -1.91 -4.40 10.69
N GLY A 29 -1.55 -3.28 11.32
CA GLY A 29 -0.40 -2.47 10.93
C GLY A 29 -0.69 -1.52 9.76
N THR A 30 0.31 -0.73 9.40
CA THR A 30 0.22 0.25 8.31
C THR A 30 1.47 0.19 7.47
N TRP A 31 1.31 0.28 6.15
CA TRP A 31 2.43 0.46 5.24
C TRP A 31 2.33 1.75 4.47
N ARG A 32 3.48 2.36 4.25
CA ARG A 32 3.64 3.50 3.36
C ARG A 32 3.65 3.01 1.93
N LEU A 33 2.83 3.61 1.08
CA LEU A 33 2.81 3.27 -0.33
C LEU A 33 3.54 4.33 -1.15
N VAL A 34 4.53 3.87 -1.90
CA VAL A 34 5.12 4.65 -3.00
C VAL A 34 4.38 4.25 -4.27
N LEU A 35 3.61 5.18 -4.83
CA LEU A 35 2.80 4.96 -6.03
C LEU A 35 3.37 5.75 -7.20
N LEU A 36 3.71 5.06 -8.29
CA LEU A 36 4.15 5.71 -9.54
C LEU A 36 3.03 6.48 -10.24
N ARG A 37 1.77 6.03 -10.06
CA ARG A 37 0.55 6.72 -10.49
C ARG A 37 -0.46 6.71 -9.36
N VAL A 38 -1.10 7.85 -9.11
CA VAL A 38 -2.07 7.96 -8.02
C VAL A 38 -3.50 7.77 -8.54
N PRO A 39 -4.16 6.61 -8.32
CA PRO A 39 -5.61 6.52 -8.47
C PRO A 39 -6.27 7.14 -7.24
N VAL A 40 -6.40 8.47 -7.23
CA VAL A 40 -6.97 9.23 -6.10
C VAL A 40 -8.40 8.80 -5.77
N ASP A 41 -9.12 8.16 -6.71
CA ASP A 41 -10.49 7.69 -6.53
C ASP A 41 -10.66 6.59 -5.47
N HIS A 42 -9.58 5.87 -5.14
CA HIS A 42 -9.63 4.78 -4.18
C HIS A 42 -9.33 5.18 -2.74
N VAL A 43 -9.09 6.48 -2.48
CA VAL A 43 -8.83 6.99 -1.13
C VAL A 43 -10.04 6.71 -0.23
N GLU A 44 -9.76 6.31 1.01
CA GLU A 44 -10.69 5.85 2.05
C GLU A 44 -11.48 4.58 1.73
N LYS A 45 -11.27 3.97 0.55
CA LYS A 45 -11.88 2.70 0.16
C LYS A 45 -10.96 1.52 0.50
N ARG A 46 -11.55 0.33 0.52
CA ARG A 46 -10.80 -0.93 0.63
C ARG A 46 -10.20 -1.26 -0.74
N VAL A 47 -8.90 -1.51 -0.74
CA VAL A 47 -8.11 -1.78 -1.94
C VAL A 47 -7.24 -3.01 -1.74
N ARG A 48 -6.85 -3.61 -2.86
CA ARG A 48 -5.78 -4.59 -2.96
C ARG A 48 -4.57 -3.90 -3.56
N VAL A 49 -3.45 -3.98 -2.85
CA VAL A 49 -2.16 -3.42 -3.26
C VAL A 49 -1.24 -4.56 -3.66
N ARG A 50 -0.62 -4.42 -4.83
CA ARG A 50 0.45 -5.30 -5.29
C ARG A 50 1.72 -4.52 -5.55
N GLY A 51 2.85 -5.11 -5.22
CA GLY A 51 4.15 -4.47 -5.37
C GLY A 51 5.26 -5.25 -4.69
N TYR A 52 6.24 -4.54 -4.15
CA TYR A 52 7.37 -5.11 -3.45
C TYR A 52 7.72 -4.32 -2.20
N TYR A 53 8.18 -5.03 -1.17
CA TYR A 53 8.57 -4.45 0.10
C TYR A 53 9.91 -3.74 -0.02
N ALA A 54 9.95 -2.44 0.23
CA ALA A 54 11.16 -1.61 0.06
C ALA A 54 12.01 -1.50 1.34
N GLY A 55 11.48 -1.94 2.48
CA GLY A 55 12.08 -1.73 3.80
C GLY A 55 11.31 -0.69 4.62
N ASP A 56 11.57 -0.63 5.92
CA ASP A 56 11.03 0.40 6.83
C ASP A 56 9.50 0.62 6.74
N ASP A 57 8.72 -0.48 6.60
CA ASP A 57 7.27 -0.44 6.41
C ASP A 57 6.81 0.30 5.14
N ILE A 58 7.69 0.41 4.15
CA ILE A 58 7.44 0.99 2.83
C ILE A 58 7.24 -0.11 1.79
N VAL A 59 6.22 0.06 0.95
CA VAL A 59 5.92 -0.77 -0.21
C VAL A 59 5.92 0.10 -1.45
N GLU A 60 6.73 -0.29 -2.43
CA GLU A 60 6.61 0.24 -3.78
C GLU A 60 5.49 -0.51 -4.48
N ALA A 61 4.41 0.19 -4.76
CA ALA A 61 3.20 -0.40 -5.29
C ALA A 61 3.15 -0.24 -6.82
N ASP A 62 3.19 -1.37 -7.52
CA ASP A 62 2.98 -1.47 -8.97
C ASP A 62 1.51 -1.25 -9.35
N GLY A 63 0.58 -1.57 -8.44
CA GLY A 63 -0.84 -1.43 -8.72
C GLY A 63 -1.73 -1.40 -7.47
N VAL A 64 -2.78 -0.59 -7.56
CA VAL A 64 -3.86 -0.51 -6.57
C VAL A 64 -5.18 -0.73 -7.29
N ALA A 65 -5.98 -1.67 -6.82
CA ALA A 65 -7.30 -1.98 -7.35
C ALA A 65 -8.33 -2.07 -6.21
N ALA A 66 -9.61 -1.95 -6.54
CA ALA A 66 -10.66 -2.26 -5.56
C ALA A 66 -10.55 -3.73 -5.12
N ALA A 67 -10.68 -3.96 -3.80
CA ALA A 67 -10.63 -5.29 -3.19
C ALA A 67 -11.95 -6.06 -3.30
#